data_AF-A0A1M7DEY5-F1
#
_entry.id   AF-A0A1M7DEY5-F1
#
_cell.length_a   1.000
_cell.length_b   1.000
_cell.length_c   1.000
_cell.angle_alpha   90.00
_cell.angle_beta   90.00
_cell.angle_gamma   90.00
#
_symmetry.space_group_name_H-M   'P 1'
#
loop_
_entity.id
_entity.type
_entity.pdbx_description
1 polymer ?
#
loop_
_entity_poly.entity_id
_entity_poly.type
_entity_poly.pdbx_seq_one_letter_code
_entity_poly.pdbx_strand_id
1 'polypeptide(L)'
;MKPIESVCDQARSVVQLSESEAKRLSSAETALHRITEMLGIVAEPNNEGRYDARALRDQAIDAIERRQSEKELGGILDTSPTILTGSGISQSLTYPSWRLVDDKDIAQALSRIPRFNGHTCQFYSVAQHCVLASQLVPAEDALAALLHDATEAYIGDMISPLKALLPTYRLIEQRVWVAIAKRFGVDPMMPNSVKQADLQLLATERRDLLPESPQEWPCLEGVEPLVDPIEPWSPKLAEMVWGLRLEELIAQREEA
;
A
#
# COMPACT_ATOMS: atom_id res chain seq x y z
N MET A 1 68.08 36.91 7.63
CA MET A 1 67.80 36.41 6.26
C MET A 1 67.93 34.90 6.25
N LYS A 2 66.79 34.19 6.28
CA LYS A 2 66.59 32.81 5.83
C LYS A 2 65.17 32.75 5.26
N PRO A 3 64.91 32.12 4.09
CA PRO A 3 63.59 32.14 3.49
C PRO A 3 62.83 30.81 3.62
N ILE A 4 61.50 30.96 3.67
CA ILE A 4 60.38 30.06 3.31
C ILE A 4 60.13 28.86 4.22
N GLU A 5 59.21 29.05 5.18
CA GLU A 5 58.44 27.98 5.80
C GLU A 5 57.12 27.77 5.04
N SER A 6 56.83 26.50 4.78
CA SER A 6 55.61 25.98 4.18
C SER A 6 54.44 26.16 5.14
N VAL A 7 53.38 26.84 4.67
CA VAL A 7 52.09 26.91 5.34
C VAL A 7 51.30 25.66 4.96
N CYS A 8 51.15 24.72 5.88
CA CYS A 8 49.96 23.85 5.94
C CYS A 8 49.96 23.05 7.26
N ASP A 9 49.36 23.59 8.32
CA ASP A 9 48.69 22.74 9.31
C ASP A 9 47.78 23.57 10.23
N GLN A 10 46.48 23.54 9.98
CA GLN A 10 45.46 23.77 11.00
C GLN A 10 44.38 22.69 10.88
N ALA A 11 44.67 21.56 11.53
CA ALA A 11 43.77 20.77 12.36
C ALA A 11 42.27 20.79 11.99
N ARG A 12 41.82 19.73 11.30
CA ARG A 12 40.43 19.25 11.37
C ARG A 12 40.21 18.61 12.74
N SER A 13 39.60 19.32 13.69
CA SER A 13 39.08 18.70 14.91
C SER A 13 37.78 17.96 14.57
N VAL A 14 37.85 16.63 14.43
CA VAL A 14 36.68 15.77 14.33
C VAL A 14 36.08 15.66 15.74
N VAL A 15 34.97 16.34 15.98
CA VAL A 15 34.19 16.21 17.22
C VAL A 15 33.56 14.80 17.24
N GLN A 16 34.06 13.91 18.10
CA GLN A 16 33.42 12.60 18.35
C GLN A 16 32.15 12.83 19.17
N LEU A 17 30.99 12.57 18.57
CA LEU A 17 29.68 12.62 19.21
C LEU A 17 29.49 11.40 20.12
N SER A 18 28.80 11.57 21.26
CA SER A 18 28.51 10.45 22.15
C SER A 18 27.51 9.46 21.52
N GLU A 19 27.59 8.17 21.87
CA GLU A 19 26.67 7.13 21.35
C GLU A 19 25.20 7.49 21.53
N SER A 20 24.86 8.18 22.62
CA SER A 20 23.49 8.61 22.92
C SER A 20 22.99 9.71 21.96
N GLU A 21 23.88 10.59 21.51
CA GLU A 21 23.58 11.68 20.58
C GLU A 21 23.51 11.16 19.14
N ALA A 22 24.40 10.23 18.77
CA ALA A 22 24.34 9.54 17.48
C ALA A 22 23.03 8.76 17.31
N LYS A 23 22.55 8.09 18.37
CA LYS A 23 21.26 7.38 18.36
C LYS A 23 20.06 8.32 18.22
N ARG A 24 20.09 9.49 18.87
CA ARG A 24 19.05 10.52 18.75
C ARG A 24 19.01 11.15 17.36
N LEU A 25 20.18 11.42 16.77
CA LEU A 25 20.31 11.91 15.39
C LEU A 25 19.76 10.89 14.39
N SER A 26 20.09 9.60 14.54
CA SER A 26 19.54 8.52 13.71
C SER A 26 18.01 8.38 13.83
N SER A 27 17.45 8.48 15.03
CA SER A 27 15.99 8.51 15.22
C SER A 27 15.33 9.76 14.62
N ALA A 28 15.98 10.93 14.70
CA ALA A 28 15.48 12.16 14.11
C ALA A 28 15.53 12.12 12.58
N GLU A 29 16.59 11.57 11.98
CA GLU A 29 16.71 11.36 10.53
C GLU A 29 15.67 10.34 10.02
N THR A 30 15.44 9.26 10.78
CA THR A 30 14.39 8.28 10.46
C THR A 30 12.99 8.89 10.53
N ALA A 31 12.72 9.74 11.54
CA ALA A 31 11.45 10.44 11.66
C ALA A 31 11.26 11.47 10.52
N LEU A 32 12.33 12.14 10.11
CA LEU A 32 12.32 13.10 9.01
C LEU A 32 12.08 12.39 7.67
N HIS A 33 12.74 11.24 7.45
CA HIS A 33 12.54 10.40 6.26
C HIS A 33 11.08 9.93 6.13
N ARG A 34 10.47 9.51 7.25
CA ARG A 34 9.05 9.11 7.30
C ARG A 34 8.10 10.28 7.02
N ILE A 35 8.40 11.47 7.52
CA ILE A 35 7.61 12.68 7.22
C ILE A 35 7.75 13.05 5.75
N THR A 36 8.94 12.95 5.15
CA THR A 36 9.15 13.20 3.73
C THR A 36 8.45 12.18 2.84
N GLU A 37 8.50 10.88 3.15
CA GLU A 37 7.73 9.86 2.41
C GLU A 37 6.21 10.10 2.53
N MET A 38 5.73 10.40 3.73
CA MET A 38 4.32 10.66 3.99
C MET A 38 3.80 11.95 3.30
N LEU A 39 4.71 12.87 2.97
CA LEU A 39 4.45 14.09 2.21
C LEU A 39 4.81 13.97 0.71
N GLY A 40 5.30 12.81 0.25
CA GLY A 40 5.74 12.61 -1.13
C GLY A 40 6.98 13.42 -1.54
N ILE A 41 7.78 13.84 -0.56
CA ILE A 41 9.02 14.61 -0.75
C ILE A 41 10.17 13.63 -1.04
N VAL A 42 10.63 13.59 -2.28
CA VAL A 42 11.79 12.79 -2.69
C VAL A 42 13.04 13.64 -2.55
N ALA A 43 13.66 13.62 -1.37
CA ALA A 43 15.00 14.17 -1.16
C ALA A 43 15.99 13.01 -1.10
N GLU A 44 17.01 13.00 -1.96
CA GLU A 44 18.11 12.05 -1.84
C GLU A 44 19.18 12.61 -0.89
N PRO A 45 19.74 11.76 -0.01
CA PRO A 45 20.85 12.19 0.84
C PRO A 45 22.09 12.47 -0.01
N ASN A 46 22.97 13.35 0.47
CA ASN A 46 24.26 13.54 -0.17
C ASN A 46 25.14 12.27 -0.05
N ASN A 47 26.30 12.26 -0.70
CA ASN A 47 27.22 11.12 -0.71
C ASN A 47 27.72 10.67 0.69
N GLU A 48 27.40 11.40 1.75
CA GLU A 48 27.72 11.08 3.15
C GLU A 48 26.49 10.60 3.95
N GLY A 49 25.36 10.34 3.28
CA GLY A 49 24.12 9.86 3.89
C GLY A 49 23.32 10.93 4.65
N ARG A 50 23.73 12.20 4.57
CA ARG A 50 23.06 13.31 5.27
C ARG A 50 22.12 14.04 4.32
N TYR A 51 20.92 14.31 4.81
CA TYR A 51 19.97 15.14 4.07
C TYR A 51 20.29 16.62 4.27
N ASP A 52 20.25 17.40 3.20
CA ASP A 52 20.41 18.86 3.30
C ASP A 52 19.17 19.45 3.98
N ALA A 53 19.34 19.90 5.23
CA ALA A 53 18.28 20.48 6.04
C ALA A 53 17.64 21.72 5.39
N ARG A 54 18.35 22.43 4.52
CA ARG A 54 17.82 23.58 3.78
C ARG A 54 16.94 23.11 2.62
N ALA A 55 17.39 22.13 1.84
CA ALA A 55 16.60 21.53 0.77
C ALA A 55 15.33 20.84 1.31
N LEU A 56 15.43 20.11 2.42
CA LEU A 56 14.29 19.51 3.12
C LEU A 56 13.32 20.56 3.65
N ARG A 57 13.83 21.64 4.24
CA ARG A 57 13.01 22.75 4.71
C ARG A 57 12.29 23.43 3.56
N ASP A 58 12.98 23.72 2.47
CA ASP A 58 12.41 24.38 1.29
C ASP A 58 11.37 23.47 0.62
N GLN A 59 11.61 22.15 0.53
CA GLN A 59 10.64 21.17 0.02
C GLN A 59 9.45 20.93 0.97
N ALA A 60 9.67 20.99 2.28
CA ALA A 60 8.60 20.92 3.28
C ALA A 60 7.77 22.21 3.28
N ILE A 61 8.40 23.38 3.10
CA ILE A 61 7.72 24.64 2.86
C ILE A 61 6.92 24.56 1.56
N ASP A 62 7.48 24.06 0.47
CA ASP A 62 6.77 23.79 -0.79
C ASP A 62 5.58 22.82 -0.60
N ALA A 63 5.73 21.77 0.20
CA ALA A 63 4.66 20.79 0.48
C ALA A 63 3.58 21.37 1.41
N ILE A 64 3.97 22.21 2.37
CA ILE A 64 3.07 22.94 3.26
C ILE A 64 2.38 24.09 2.51
N GLU A 65 3.06 24.76 1.59
CA GLU A 65 2.53 25.76 0.68
C GLU A 65 1.63 25.10 -0.37
N ARG A 66 1.91 23.87 -0.82
CA ARG A 66 0.95 23.01 -1.54
C ARG A 66 -0.30 22.70 -0.71
N ARG A 67 -0.14 22.49 0.61
CA ARG A 67 -1.26 22.33 1.56
C ARG A 67 -1.97 23.64 1.92
N GLN A 68 -1.30 24.79 1.93
CA GLN A 68 -1.95 26.08 2.15
C GLN A 68 -2.65 26.55 0.88
N SER A 69 -2.08 26.22 -0.28
CA SER A 69 -2.78 26.26 -1.55
C SER A 69 -3.85 25.19 -1.68
N GLU A 70 -4.01 24.18 -0.78
CA GLU A 70 -5.25 23.36 -0.67
C GLU A 70 -6.48 24.24 -0.38
N LYS A 71 -6.29 25.39 0.29
CA LYS A 71 -7.33 26.40 0.51
C LYS A 71 -7.64 27.22 -0.75
N GLU A 72 -6.68 27.35 -1.67
CA GLU A 72 -6.86 27.92 -3.03
C GLU A 72 -7.32 26.85 -4.05
N LEU A 73 -7.03 25.58 -3.78
CA LEU A 73 -7.46 24.35 -4.47
C LEU A 73 -8.93 24.02 -4.24
N GLY A 74 -9.68 24.85 -3.51
CA GLY A 74 -11.15 24.83 -3.59
C GLY A 74 -11.65 24.94 -5.04
N GLY A 75 -10.86 25.53 -5.95
CA GLY A 75 -11.13 25.55 -7.39
C GLY A 75 -10.58 24.38 -8.22
N ILE A 76 -9.65 23.56 -7.68
CA ILE A 76 -9.04 22.40 -8.39
C ILE A 76 -9.57 21.07 -7.84
N LEU A 77 -10.03 21.01 -6.58
CA LEU A 77 -10.81 19.88 -6.04
C LEU A 77 -12.06 19.56 -6.87
N ASP A 78 -12.55 20.53 -7.66
CA ASP A 78 -13.61 20.38 -8.66
C ASP A 78 -13.18 19.56 -9.90
N THR A 79 -11.90 19.22 -10.04
CA THR A 79 -11.31 18.51 -11.21
C THR A 79 -10.68 17.15 -10.88
N SER A 80 -10.65 16.75 -9.60
CA SER A 80 -10.13 15.44 -9.23
C SER A 80 -11.09 14.35 -9.75
N PRO A 81 -10.60 13.32 -10.47
CA PRO A 81 -11.46 12.22 -10.88
C PRO A 81 -12.00 11.51 -9.64
N THR A 82 -13.31 11.32 -9.60
CA THR A 82 -14.03 10.68 -8.49
C THR A 82 -14.73 9.42 -8.95
N ILE A 83 -14.99 8.52 -8.00
CA ILE A 83 -15.89 7.39 -8.17
C ILE A 83 -17.11 7.57 -7.28
N LEU A 84 -18.30 7.30 -7.81
CA LEU A 84 -19.53 7.19 -7.03
C LEU A 84 -19.69 5.75 -6.55
N THR A 85 -19.72 5.57 -5.23
CA THR A 85 -19.83 4.26 -4.56
C THR A 85 -21.28 3.78 -4.45
N GLY A 86 -21.48 2.52 -4.01
CA GLY A 86 -22.80 1.92 -3.85
C GLY A 86 -23.67 2.62 -2.80
N SER A 87 -23.05 3.22 -1.78
CA SER A 87 -23.68 4.05 -0.76
C SER A 87 -24.04 5.45 -1.24
N GLY A 88 -23.63 5.84 -2.46
CA GLY A 88 -23.81 7.18 -3.01
C GLY A 88 -22.74 8.19 -2.56
N ILE A 89 -21.66 7.74 -1.93
CA ILE A 89 -20.52 8.59 -1.55
C ILE A 89 -19.61 8.78 -2.77
N SER A 90 -19.20 10.04 -3.03
CA SER A 90 -18.18 10.36 -4.04
C SER A 90 -16.79 10.39 -3.41
N GLN A 91 -15.90 9.53 -3.89
CA GLN A 91 -14.53 9.39 -3.40
C GLN A 91 -13.52 9.88 -4.46
N SER A 92 -12.61 10.77 -4.06
CA SER A 92 -11.49 11.16 -4.93
C SER A 92 -10.52 10.00 -5.12
N LEU A 93 -10.13 9.74 -6.37
CA LEU A 93 -9.12 8.74 -6.69
C LEU A 93 -7.70 9.26 -6.46
N THR A 94 -7.47 10.57 -6.63
CA THR A 94 -6.14 11.17 -6.47
C THR A 94 -5.84 11.61 -5.04
N TYR A 95 -6.88 11.93 -4.26
CA TYR A 95 -6.80 12.41 -2.88
C TYR A 95 -7.87 11.73 -1.99
N PRO A 96 -7.79 10.41 -1.81
CA PRO A 96 -8.80 9.65 -1.07
C PRO A 96 -8.87 10.07 0.40
N SER A 97 -10.08 10.28 0.90
CA SER A 97 -10.34 10.52 2.32
C SER A 97 -10.63 9.20 3.02
N TRP A 98 -9.88 8.89 4.08
CA TRP A 98 -10.12 7.71 4.92
C TRP A 98 -11.50 7.74 5.60
N ARG A 99 -12.10 8.92 5.79
CA ARG A 99 -13.44 9.08 6.41
C ARG A 99 -14.58 8.64 5.50
N LEU A 100 -14.32 8.58 4.20
CA LEU A 100 -15.27 8.21 3.15
C LEU A 100 -15.07 6.76 2.71
N VAL A 101 -14.13 6.03 3.33
CA VAL A 101 -13.94 4.60 3.12
C VAL A 101 -14.99 3.85 3.95
N ASP A 102 -15.89 3.18 3.23
CA ASP A 102 -16.99 2.38 3.77
C ASP A 102 -16.76 0.89 3.45
N ASP A 103 -16.86 0.05 4.47
CA ASP A 103 -16.65 -1.38 4.39
C ASP A 103 -17.71 -2.09 3.55
N LYS A 104 -18.96 -1.61 3.54
CA LYS A 104 -20.03 -2.19 2.72
C LYS A 104 -19.83 -1.88 1.26
N ASP A 105 -19.32 -0.69 0.93
CA ASP A 105 -18.93 -0.35 -0.44
C ASP A 105 -17.78 -1.23 -0.93
N ILE A 106 -16.77 -1.49 -0.09
CA ILE A 106 -15.67 -2.40 -0.41
C ILE A 106 -16.22 -3.82 -0.65
N ALA A 107 -16.95 -4.38 0.32
CA ALA A 107 -17.53 -5.73 0.21
C ALA A 107 -18.37 -5.87 -1.06
N GLN A 108 -19.20 -4.87 -1.33
CA GLN A 108 -20.08 -4.82 -2.48
C GLN A 108 -19.29 -4.83 -3.79
N ALA A 109 -18.30 -3.94 -3.92
CA ALA A 109 -17.52 -3.83 -5.15
C ALA A 109 -16.67 -5.09 -5.39
N LEU A 110 -15.88 -5.51 -4.39
CA LEU A 110 -14.99 -6.68 -4.50
C LEU A 110 -15.75 -7.97 -4.84
N SER A 111 -16.99 -8.13 -4.35
CA SER A 111 -17.80 -9.31 -4.65
C SER A 111 -18.24 -9.41 -6.11
N ARG A 112 -18.16 -8.30 -6.86
CA ARG A 112 -18.60 -8.17 -8.25
C ARG A 112 -17.44 -8.01 -9.22
N ILE A 113 -16.23 -7.72 -8.71
CA ILE A 113 -15.01 -7.65 -9.52
C ILE A 113 -14.51 -9.08 -9.76
N PRO A 114 -14.45 -9.55 -11.01
CA PRO A 114 -13.92 -10.87 -11.32
C PRO A 114 -12.39 -10.83 -11.34
N ARG A 115 -11.75 -11.84 -10.77
CA ARG A 115 -10.31 -12.06 -10.98
C ARG A 115 -10.03 -12.54 -12.40
N PHE A 116 -8.79 -12.37 -12.84
CA PHE A 116 -8.34 -12.71 -14.21
C PHE A 116 -9.18 -12.05 -15.31
N ASN A 117 -9.75 -10.87 -15.04
CA ASN A 117 -10.71 -10.20 -15.92
C ASN A 117 -11.90 -11.09 -16.34
N GLY A 118 -12.27 -12.08 -15.52
CA GLY A 118 -13.40 -12.98 -15.79
C GLY A 118 -13.10 -14.12 -16.76
N HIS A 119 -11.83 -14.44 -17.03
CA HIS A 119 -11.44 -15.59 -17.87
C HIS A 119 -11.46 -16.95 -17.16
N THR A 120 -11.93 -16.99 -15.91
CA THR A 120 -12.10 -18.24 -15.14
C THR A 120 -13.27 -19.07 -15.67
N CYS A 121 -13.23 -20.39 -15.48
CA CYS A 121 -14.27 -21.33 -15.91
C CYS A 121 -15.63 -21.09 -15.22
N GLN A 122 -15.61 -20.49 -14.04
CA GLN A 122 -16.76 -20.01 -13.27
C GLN A 122 -16.43 -18.64 -12.68
N PHE A 123 -17.43 -17.83 -12.36
CA PHE A 123 -17.20 -16.52 -11.76
C PHE A 123 -16.48 -16.67 -10.41
N TYR A 124 -15.34 -15.99 -10.28
CA TYR A 124 -14.53 -15.98 -9.06
C TYR A 124 -14.14 -14.53 -8.73
N SER A 125 -14.55 -14.08 -7.55
CA SER A 125 -14.48 -12.67 -7.16
C SER A 125 -13.21 -12.35 -6.36
N VAL A 126 -12.79 -11.09 -6.42
CA VAL A 126 -11.74 -10.55 -5.55
C VAL A 126 -12.12 -10.69 -4.08
N ALA A 127 -13.40 -10.53 -3.72
CA ALA A 127 -13.85 -10.72 -2.33
C ALA A 127 -13.59 -12.15 -1.81
N GLN A 128 -13.89 -13.18 -2.61
CA GLN A 128 -13.61 -14.56 -2.22
C GLN A 128 -12.11 -14.80 -2.04
N HIS A 129 -11.29 -14.31 -2.97
CA HIS A 129 -9.84 -14.36 -2.86
C HIS A 129 -9.33 -13.75 -1.55
N CYS A 130 -9.80 -12.54 -1.22
CA CYS A 130 -9.44 -11.85 0.03
C CYS A 130 -9.83 -12.63 1.29
N VAL A 131 -11.02 -13.25 1.29
CA VAL A 131 -11.45 -14.07 2.43
C VAL A 131 -10.55 -15.27 2.61
N LEU A 132 -10.24 -16.00 1.52
CA LEU A 132 -9.33 -17.14 1.57
C LEU A 132 -7.93 -16.70 2.03
N ALA A 133 -7.43 -15.56 1.54
CA ALA A 133 -6.13 -15.03 1.95
C ALA A 133 -6.08 -14.79 3.47
N SER A 134 -7.16 -14.23 4.04
CA SER A 134 -7.29 -13.98 5.49
C SER A 134 -7.31 -15.24 6.36
N GLN A 135 -7.47 -16.43 5.76
CA GLN A 135 -7.48 -17.73 6.44
C GLN A 135 -6.13 -18.46 6.35
N LEU A 136 -5.23 -18.01 5.46
CA LEU A 136 -3.92 -18.64 5.22
C LEU A 136 -2.77 -17.98 5.98
N VAL A 137 -3.01 -16.80 6.54
CA VAL A 137 -2.00 -16.02 7.26
C VAL A 137 -2.14 -16.18 8.79
N PRO A 138 -1.10 -15.83 9.58
CA PRO A 138 -1.23 -15.72 11.03
C PRO A 138 -2.37 -14.79 11.45
N ALA A 139 -2.94 -15.02 12.64
CA ALA A 139 -4.12 -14.30 13.10
C ALA A 139 -3.89 -12.77 13.16
N GLU A 140 -2.69 -12.34 13.55
CA GLU A 140 -2.28 -10.94 13.59
C GLU A 140 -2.26 -10.26 12.21
N ASP A 141 -2.08 -11.02 11.13
CA ASP A 141 -1.99 -10.53 9.75
C ASP A 141 -3.32 -10.66 8.99
N ALA A 142 -4.31 -11.38 9.55
CA ALA A 142 -5.55 -11.74 8.87
C ALA A 142 -6.37 -10.53 8.40
N LEU A 143 -6.40 -9.45 9.18
CA LEU A 143 -7.09 -8.21 8.78
C LEU A 143 -6.39 -7.52 7.60
N ALA A 144 -5.05 -7.50 7.61
CA ALA A 144 -4.28 -6.97 6.49
C ALA A 144 -4.50 -7.82 5.23
N ALA A 145 -4.52 -9.15 5.35
CA ALA A 145 -4.81 -10.06 4.26
C ALA A 145 -6.24 -9.91 3.70
N LEU A 146 -7.26 -9.68 4.54
CA LEU A 146 -8.62 -9.44 4.04
C LEU A 146 -8.72 -8.14 3.23
N LEU A 147 -7.92 -7.13 3.57
CA LEU A 147 -7.96 -5.79 3.01
C LEU A 147 -6.96 -5.57 1.87
N HIS A 148 -6.11 -6.53 1.53
CA HIS A 148 -4.95 -6.27 0.67
C HIS A 148 -5.32 -5.80 -0.75
N ASP A 149 -6.42 -6.33 -1.31
CA ASP A 149 -6.99 -5.88 -2.60
C ASP A 149 -8.15 -4.88 -2.43
N ALA A 150 -8.39 -4.34 -1.22
CA ALA A 150 -9.50 -3.41 -0.99
C ALA A 150 -9.41 -2.11 -1.81
N THR A 151 -8.23 -1.76 -2.30
CA THR A 151 -8.05 -0.65 -3.24
C THR A 151 -8.84 -0.85 -4.53
N GLU A 152 -9.00 -2.08 -4.98
CA GLU A 152 -9.68 -2.44 -6.23
C GLU A 152 -11.16 -2.08 -6.23
N ALA A 153 -11.78 -1.95 -5.05
CA ALA A 153 -13.14 -1.42 -4.90
C ALA A 153 -13.29 0.00 -5.47
N TYR A 154 -12.21 0.78 -5.50
CA TYR A 154 -12.21 2.17 -5.95
C TYR A 154 -11.57 2.36 -7.33
N ILE A 155 -10.54 1.56 -7.66
CA ILE A 155 -9.73 1.74 -8.87
C ILE A 155 -9.79 0.57 -9.85
N GLY A 156 -10.52 -0.49 -9.52
CA GLY A 156 -10.64 -1.73 -10.30
C GLY A 156 -9.46 -2.68 -10.16
N ASP A 157 -9.71 -3.97 -10.38
CA ASP A 157 -8.66 -5.00 -10.53
C ASP A 157 -7.92 -4.76 -11.85
N MET A 158 -6.60 -4.68 -11.74
CA MET A 158 -5.70 -4.51 -12.87
C MET A 158 -4.72 -5.66 -12.89
N ILE A 159 -4.70 -6.44 -13.95
CA ILE A 159 -3.78 -7.59 -14.03
C ILE A 159 -2.32 -7.17 -13.86
N SER A 160 -1.56 -7.97 -13.12
CA SER A 160 -0.17 -7.68 -12.73
C SER A 160 0.75 -7.27 -13.89
N PRO A 161 0.67 -7.90 -15.10
CA PRO A 161 1.48 -7.48 -16.25
C PRO A 161 1.21 -6.03 -16.69
N LEU A 162 -0.04 -5.56 -16.59
CA LEU A 162 -0.41 -4.19 -16.94
C LEU A 162 -0.07 -3.20 -15.81
N LYS A 163 -0.26 -3.59 -14.54
CA LYS A 163 0.21 -2.80 -13.36
C LYS A 163 1.72 -2.51 -13.45
N ALA A 164 2.52 -3.38 -14.08
CA ALA A 164 3.96 -3.17 -14.30
C ALA A 164 4.30 -2.03 -15.28
N LEU A 165 3.39 -1.70 -16.19
CA LEU A 165 3.60 -0.67 -17.21
C LEU A 165 3.07 0.71 -16.78
N LEU A 166 2.37 0.80 -15.65
CA LEU A 166 1.61 1.98 -15.23
C LEU A 166 2.07 2.52 -13.87
N PRO A 167 3.18 3.29 -13.81
CA PRO A 167 3.71 3.83 -12.54
C PRO A 167 2.72 4.78 -11.84
N THR A 168 1.95 5.55 -12.60
CA THR A 168 0.91 6.44 -12.05
C THR A 168 -0.22 5.65 -11.36
N TYR A 169 -0.57 4.48 -11.88
CA TYR A 169 -1.58 3.62 -11.25
C TYR A 169 -1.11 3.17 -9.87
N ARG A 170 0.16 2.73 -9.75
CA ARG A 170 0.75 2.33 -8.46
C ARG A 170 0.73 3.46 -7.43
N LEU A 171 1.00 4.70 -7.86
CA LEU A 171 0.93 5.87 -6.97
C LEU A 171 -0.50 6.12 -6.48
N ILE A 172 -1.50 5.97 -7.36
CA ILE A 172 -2.91 6.12 -7.01
C ILE A 172 -3.34 4.99 -6.05
N GLU A 173 -3.03 3.75 -6.39
CA GLU A 173 -3.28 2.55 -5.56
C GLU A 173 -2.69 2.72 -4.15
N GLN A 174 -1.44 3.18 -4.04
CA GLN A 174 -0.80 3.44 -2.76
C GLN A 174 -1.53 4.51 -1.94
N ARG A 175 -2.03 5.58 -2.56
CA ARG A 175 -2.81 6.61 -1.85
C ARG A 175 -4.13 6.06 -1.32
N VAL A 176 -4.83 5.24 -2.12
CA VAL A 176 -6.06 4.57 -1.70
C VAL A 176 -5.76 3.59 -0.57
N TRP A 177 -4.69 2.81 -0.68
CA TRP A 177 -4.25 1.90 0.37
C TRP A 177 -3.99 2.63 1.69
N VAL A 178 -3.27 3.75 1.67
CA VAL A 178 -3.02 4.55 2.90
C VAL A 178 -4.33 5.04 3.53
N ALA A 179 -5.33 5.43 2.74
CA ALA A 179 -6.64 5.83 3.25
C ALA A 179 -7.39 4.64 3.88
N ILE A 180 -7.36 3.47 3.25
CA ILE A 180 -7.96 2.22 3.76
C ILE A 180 -7.24 1.77 5.03
N ALA A 181 -5.91 1.70 5.01
CA ALA A 181 -5.09 1.30 6.14
C ALA A 181 -5.38 2.18 7.36
N LYS A 182 -5.51 3.49 7.16
CA LYS A 182 -5.91 4.44 8.21
C LYS A 182 -7.33 4.21 8.71
N ARG A 183 -8.29 3.90 7.83
CA ARG A 183 -9.71 3.65 8.21
C ARG A 183 -9.86 2.43 9.10
N PHE A 184 -9.10 1.36 8.83
CA PHE A 184 -9.16 0.09 9.55
C PHE A 184 -8.04 -0.07 10.59
N GLY A 185 -7.15 0.92 10.70
CA GLY A 185 -6.06 0.94 11.64
C GLY A 185 -5.04 -0.19 11.43
N VAL A 186 -4.83 -0.65 10.21
CA VAL A 186 -3.79 -1.64 9.87
C VAL A 186 -2.48 -0.94 9.54
N ASP A 187 -1.35 -1.65 9.66
CA ASP A 187 -0.05 -1.12 9.24
C ASP A 187 -0.06 -0.87 7.73
N PRO A 188 0.33 0.32 7.24
CA PRO A 188 0.47 0.57 5.81
C PRO A 188 1.53 -0.31 5.14
N MET A 189 2.48 -0.88 5.89
CA MET A 189 3.41 -1.88 5.39
C MET A 189 2.79 -3.27 5.43
N MET A 190 2.58 -3.85 4.25
CA MET A 190 1.99 -5.18 4.12
C MET A 190 2.93 -6.26 4.69
N PRO A 191 2.47 -7.15 5.58
CA PRO A 191 3.25 -8.28 6.05
C PRO A 191 3.63 -9.24 4.91
N ASN A 192 4.79 -9.88 5.01
CA ASN A 192 5.25 -10.85 4.00
C ASN A 192 4.32 -12.08 3.89
N SER A 193 3.68 -12.47 4.99
CA SER A 193 2.69 -13.56 5.05
C SER A 193 1.54 -13.34 4.07
N VAL A 194 1.05 -12.09 3.94
CA VAL A 194 -0.02 -11.72 3.01
C VAL A 194 0.41 -11.98 1.56
N LYS A 195 1.63 -11.57 1.20
CA LYS A 195 2.18 -11.81 -0.14
C LYS A 195 2.36 -13.30 -0.44
N GLN A 196 2.76 -14.09 0.56
CA GLN A 196 2.89 -15.54 0.41
C GLN A 196 1.53 -16.20 0.20
N ALA A 197 0.52 -15.79 0.97
CA ALA A 197 -0.85 -16.27 0.83
C ALA A 197 -1.46 -15.90 -0.53
N ASP A 198 -1.26 -14.67 -1.01
CA ASP A 198 -1.71 -14.24 -2.35
C ASP A 198 -1.07 -15.09 -3.46
N LEU A 199 0.24 -15.33 -3.41
CA LEU A 199 0.91 -16.21 -4.38
C LEU A 199 0.41 -17.66 -4.32
N GLN A 200 0.19 -18.19 -3.12
CA GLN A 200 -0.36 -19.54 -2.95
C GLN A 200 -1.78 -19.65 -3.52
N LEU A 201 -2.61 -18.64 -3.30
CA LEU A 201 -3.94 -18.57 -3.90
C LEU A 201 -3.86 -18.39 -5.41
N LEU A 202 -2.97 -17.57 -5.93
CA LEU A 202 -2.76 -17.42 -7.37
C LEU A 202 -2.38 -18.76 -8.04
N ALA A 203 -1.54 -19.58 -7.39
CA ALA A 203 -1.24 -20.94 -7.85
C ALA A 203 -2.48 -21.84 -7.84
N THR A 204 -3.27 -21.77 -6.76
CA THR A 204 -4.50 -22.56 -6.58
C THR A 204 -5.56 -22.18 -7.61
N GLU A 205 -5.79 -20.89 -7.81
CA GLU A 205 -6.72 -20.32 -8.78
C GLU A 205 -6.34 -20.69 -10.21
N ARG A 206 -5.05 -20.62 -10.54
CA ARG A 206 -4.56 -21.05 -11.85
C ARG A 206 -4.85 -22.53 -12.09
N ARG A 207 -4.64 -23.38 -11.08
CA ARG A 207 -4.90 -24.83 -11.17
C ARG A 207 -6.39 -25.13 -11.34
N ASP A 208 -7.24 -24.48 -10.56
CA ASP A 208 -8.64 -24.86 -10.43
C ASP A 208 -9.57 -24.13 -11.42
N LEU A 209 -9.25 -22.89 -11.77
CA LEU A 209 -10.19 -21.98 -12.43
C LEU A 209 -9.79 -21.60 -13.85
N LEU A 210 -8.54 -21.81 -14.26
CA LEU A 210 -8.06 -21.49 -15.60
C LEU A 210 -7.83 -22.78 -16.43
N PRO A 211 -7.90 -22.70 -17.77
CA PRO A 211 -7.53 -23.83 -18.60
C PRO A 211 -6.04 -24.15 -18.47
N GLU A 212 -5.70 -25.42 -18.66
CA GLU A 212 -4.31 -25.85 -18.78
C GLU A 212 -3.59 -25.04 -19.87
N SER A 213 -2.41 -24.52 -19.53
CA SER A 213 -1.61 -23.70 -20.43
C SER A 213 -0.13 -23.99 -20.25
N PRO A 214 0.64 -24.11 -21.35
CA PRO A 214 2.09 -24.27 -21.28
C PRO A 214 2.82 -22.99 -20.83
N GLN A 215 2.12 -21.86 -20.71
CA GLN A 215 2.71 -20.61 -20.30
C GLN A 215 3.11 -20.66 -18.82
N GLU A 216 4.39 -20.59 -18.53
CA GLU A 216 4.92 -20.50 -17.16
C GLU A 216 4.69 -19.11 -16.56
N TRP A 217 4.44 -19.08 -15.26
CA TRP A 217 4.36 -17.84 -14.46
C TRP A 217 5.53 -17.82 -13.48
N PRO A 218 6.62 -17.08 -13.75
CA PRO A 218 7.82 -17.08 -12.91
C PRO A 218 7.56 -16.71 -11.44
N CYS A 219 6.51 -15.94 -11.15
CA CYS A 219 6.11 -15.62 -9.79
C CYS A 219 5.59 -16.82 -8.98
N LEU A 220 5.27 -17.94 -9.63
CA LEU A 220 4.78 -19.17 -9.02
C LEU A 220 5.86 -20.25 -8.90
N GLU A 221 7.11 -19.95 -9.26
CA GLU A 221 8.21 -20.91 -9.12
C GLU A 221 8.40 -21.31 -7.66
N GLY A 222 8.27 -22.61 -7.35
CA GLY A 222 8.37 -23.14 -6.00
C GLY A 222 7.18 -22.83 -5.08
N VAL A 223 6.08 -22.30 -5.62
CA VAL A 223 4.84 -22.04 -4.87
C VAL A 223 3.87 -23.19 -5.08
N GLU A 224 3.55 -23.91 -4.02
CA GLU A 224 2.59 -25.02 -4.04
C GLU A 224 1.16 -24.52 -3.81
N PRO A 225 0.18 -24.94 -4.63
CA PRO A 225 -1.22 -24.60 -4.43
C PRO A 225 -1.79 -25.27 -3.15
N LEU A 226 -2.93 -24.78 -2.69
CA LEU A 226 -3.68 -25.41 -1.59
C LEU A 226 -4.11 -26.83 -1.96
N VAL A 227 -4.20 -27.72 -0.98
CA VAL A 227 -4.61 -29.12 -1.22
C VAL A 227 -6.05 -29.17 -1.73
N ASP A 228 -6.94 -28.45 -1.07
CA ASP A 228 -8.36 -28.43 -1.42
C ASP A 228 -8.61 -27.52 -2.64
N PRO A 229 -9.53 -27.92 -3.54
CA PRO A 229 -9.90 -27.10 -4.69
C PRO A 229 -10.78 -25.92 -4.28
N ILE A 230 -10.70 -24.83 -5.05
CA ILE A 230 -11.60 -23.67 -4.87
C ILE A 230 -12.99 -24.00 -5.42
N GLU A 231 -13.99 -23.85 -4.57
CA GLU A 231 -15.41 -23.80 -4.98
C GLU A 231 -15.87 -22.34 -5.08
N PRO A 232 -16.12 -21.80 -6.29
CA PRO A 232 -16.47 -20.39 -6.44
C PRO A 232 -17.82 -20.02 -5.83
N TRP A 233 -17.86 -18.91 -5.12
CA TRP A 233 -19.07 -18.38 -4.50
C TRP A 233 -19.84 -17.48 -5.47
N SER A 234 -21.17 -17.44 -5.29
CA SER A 234 -21.96 -16.37 -5.92
C SER A 234 -21.50 -14.99 -5.40
N PRO A 235 -21.62 -13.91 -6.21
CA PRO A 235 -21.32 -12.55 -5.75
C PRO A 235 -21.99 -12.20 -4.42
N LYS A 236 -23.27 -12.60 -4.26
CA LYS A 236 -24.00 -12.27 -3.02
C LYS A 236 -23.44 -12.98 -1.80
N LEU A 237 -23.03 -14.24 -1.95
CA LEU A 237 -22.39 -14.99 -0.88
C LEU A 237 -21.02 -14.38 -0.55
N ALA A 238 -20.21 -14.05 -1.57
CA ALA A 238 -18.90 -13.42 -1.37
C ALA A 238 -19.00 -12.07 -0.66
N GLU A 239 -19.97 -11.23 -1.02
CA GLU A 239 -20.28 -9.95 -0.35
C GLU A 239 -20.55 -10.17 1.15
N MET A 240 -21.43 -11.13 1.47
CA MET A 240 -21.81 -11.45 2.85
C MET A 240 -20.63 -12.02 3.66
N VAL A 241 -19.92 -13.00 3.11
CA VAL A 241 -18.82 -13.67 3.81
C VAL A 241 -17.66 -12.70 4.05
N TRP A 242 -17.33 -11.85 3.09
CA TRP A 242 -16.30 -10.83 3.27
C TRP A 242 -16.66 -9.85 4.39
N GLY A 243 -17.91 -9.36 4.42
CA GLY A 243 -18.39 -8.48 5.49
C GLY A 243 -18.35 -9.13 6.86
N LEU A 244 -18.85 -10.36 6.99
CA LEU A 244 -18.80 -11.12 8.25
C LEU A 244 -17.37 -11.37 8.72
N ARG A 245 -16.46 -11.69 7.80
CA ARG A 245 -15.04 -11.89 8.12
C ARG A 245 -14.39 -10.60 8.60
N LEU A 246 -14.74 -9.46 8.03
CA LEU A 246 -14.25 -8.16 8.51
C LEU A 246 -14.74 -7.87 9.93
N GLU A 247 -16.04 -8.05 10.18
CA GLU A 247 -16.64 -7.85 11.51
C GLU A 247 -15.97 -8.75 12.57
N GLU A 248 -15.75 -10.02 12.23
CA GLU A 248 -15.04 -10.99 13.08
C GLU A 248 -13.63 -10.52 13.44
N LEU A 249 -12.83 -10.12 12.44
CA LEU A 249 -11.44 -9.70 12.63
C LEU A 249 -11.32 -8.38 13.40
N ILE A 250 -12.26 -7.45 13.21
CA ILE A 250 -12.33 -6.22 14.00
C ILE A 250 -12.64 -6.54 15.46
N ALA A 251 -13.62 -7.40 15.73
CA ALA A 251 -13.99 -7.79 17.09
C ALA A 251 -12.84 -8.50 17.83
N GLN A 252 -12.16 -9.44 17.17
CA GLN A 252 -11.00 -10.14 17.74
C GLN A 252 -9.86 -9.19 18.14
N ARG A 253 -9.68 -8.10 17.41
CA ARG A 253 -8.66 -7.08 17.70
C ARG A 253 -9.04 -6.19 18.88
N GLU A 254 -10.32 -5.92 19.09
CA GLU A 254 -10.80 -5.13 20.24
C GLU A 254 -10.69 -5.91 21.56
N GLU A 255 -10.70 -7.25 21.49
CA GLU A 255 -10.59 -8.16 22.64
C GLU A 255 -9.13 -8.49 23.06
N ALA A 256 -8.15 -8.24 22.18
CA ALA A 256 -6.72 -8.53 22.38
C ALA A 256 -5.94 -7.40 23.06
#